data_AF-A0A1U7HAY4-F1
#
_entry.id   AF-A0A1U7HAY4-F1
#
_cell.length_a   1.000
_cell.length_b   1.000
_cell.length_c   1.000
_cell.angle_alpha   90.00
_cell.angle_beta   90.00
_cell.angle_gamma   90.00
#
_symmetry.space_group_name_H-M   'P 1'
#
loop_
_entity.id
_entity.type
_entity.pdbx_description
1 polymer ?
#
loop_
_entity_poly.entity_id
_entity_poly.type
_entity_poly.pdbx_seq_one_letter_code
_entity_poly.pdbx_strand_id
1 'polypeptide(L)'
;MFRSACLIFNPSSGQGNPVEELTAIRETLGSKIDLDIHPAHNKKHDIPQAISVAVEQNTDVIIAAGGDGTVADVAAALRNIQIPLGIIPRGTANNFATAVGIPQDIHSACDVILSGRLRTIDTAACNGKLGLLQKSVKLT
;
A
#
# COMPACT_ATOMS: atom_id res chain seq x y z
N MET A 1 11.02 -0.16 12.81
CA MET A 1 9.69 -0.75 13.11
C MET A 1 8.71 0.40 13.12
N PHE A 2 7.67 0.32 12.30
CA PHE A 2 6.68 1.37 12.15
C PHE A 2 5.83 1.50 13.42
N ARG A 3 5.46 2.74 13.76
CA ARG A 3 4.57 3.09 14.87
C ARG A 3 3.22 3.57 14.35
N SER A 4 3.19 4.24 13.21
CA SER A 4 1.97 4.68 12.51
C SER A 4 1.92 4.22 11.06
N ALA A 5 0.72 3.93 10.56
CA ALA A 5 0.47 3.53 9.18
C ALA A 5 -0.84 4.10 8.63
N CYS A 6 -0.82 4.55 7.38
CA CYS A 6 -2.02 4.93 6.62
C CYS A 6 -2.36 3.82 5.63
N LEU A 7 -3.46 3.11 5.88
CA LEU A 7 -3.97 2.03 5.05
C LEU A 7 -4.95 2.57 4.01
N ILE A 8 -4.52 2.57 2.75
CA ILE A 8 -5.36 2.86 1.59
C ILE A 8 -6.00 1.54 1.13
N PHE A 9 -7.27 1.32 1.46
CA PHE A 9 -7.99 0.08 1.21
C PHE A 9 -8.99 0.23 0.06
N ASN A 10 -8.82 -0.52 -1.04
CA ASN A 10 -9.79 -0.50 -2.15
C ASN A 10 -10.82 -1.64 -2.00
N PRO A 11 -12.05 -1.41 -1.50
CA PRO A 11 -13.03 -2.48 -1.29
C PRO A 11 -13.49 -3.16 -2.58
N SER A 12 -13.25 -2.56 -3.76
CA SER A 12 -13.57 -3.14 -5.07
C SER A 12 -12.45 -4.00 -5.67
N SER A 13 -11.29 -4.11 -5.01
CA SER A 13 -10.23 -5.03 -5.42
C SER A 13 -10.51 -6.46 -4.94
N GLY A 14 -10.33 -7.42 -5.84
CA GLY A 14 -10.38 -8.86 -5.53
C GLY A 14 -11.70 -9.53 -5.86
N GLN A 15 -11.84 -10.76 -5.35
CA GLN A 15 -13.09 -11.55 -5.36
C GLN A 15 -13.47 -12.02 -3.94
N GLY A 16 -12.66 -11.73 -2.92
CA GLY A 16 -12.93 -12.05 -1.53
C GLY A 16 -13.86 -11.03 -0.86
N ASN A 17 -14.22 -11.28 0.40
CA ASN A 17 -15.11 -10.40 1.17
C ASN A 17 -14.32 -9.20 1.74
N PRO A 18 -14.55 -7.96 1.27
CA PRO A 18 -13.77 -6.80 1.72
C PRO A 18 -13.95 -6.49 3.21
N VAL A 19 -15.05 -6.92 3.84
CA VAL A 19 -15.29 -6.69 5.28
C VAL A 19 -14.44 -7.64 6.12
N GLU A 20 -14.37 -8.91 5.75
CA GLU A 20 -13.54 -9.92 6.42
C GLU A 20 -12.06 -9.60 6.24
N GLU A 21 -11.64 -9.29 5.01
CA GLU A 21 -10.27 -8.95 4.68
C GLU A 21 -9.79 -7.68 5.40
N LEU A 22 -10.61 -6.62 5.45
CA LEU A 22 -10.28 -5.42 6.22
C LEU A 22 -10.21 -5.71 7.74
N THR A 23 -11.07 -6.60 8.24
CA THR A 23 -11.04 -7.02 9.65
C THR A 23 -9.74 -7.75 9.98
N ALA A 24 -9.32 -8.71 9.14
CA ALA A 24 -8.06 -9.43 9.30
C ALA A 24 -6.83 -8.50 9.24
N ILE A 25 -6.81 -7.52 8.33
CA ILE A 25 -5.74 -6.49 8.27
C ILE A 25 -5.73 -5.66 9.55
N ARG A 26 -6.88 -5.17 10.00
CA ARG A 26 -7.01 -4.34 11.21
C ARG A 26 -6.57 -5.09 12.47
N GLU A 27 -6.92 -6.37 12.60
CA GLU A 27 -6.50 -7.20 13.75
C GLU A 27 -4.99 -7.48 13.73
N THR A 28 -4.42 -7.77 12.55
CA THR A 28 -3.00 -8.12 12.41
C THR A 28 -2.07 -6.90 12.55
N LEU A 29 -2.44 -5.74 12.00
CA LEU A 29 -1.64 -4.52 12.03
C LEU A 29 -2.01 -3.59 13.18
N GLY A 30 -3.30 -3.35 13.42
CA GLY A 30 -3.79 -2.39 14.44
C GLY A 30 -3.49 -2.79 15.88
N SER A 31 -3.08 -4.04 16.12
CA SER A 31 -2.56 -4.51 17.41
C SER A 31 -1.09 -4.15 17.66
N LYS A 32 -0.38 -3.63 16.64
CA LYS A 32 1.08 -3.41 16.65
C LYS A 32 1.50 -2.02 16.12
N ILE A 33 0.65 -1.39 15.31
CA ILE A 33 0.86 -0.09 14.65
C ILE A 33 -0.44 0.72 14.79
N ASP A 34 -0.33 2.02 15.05
CA ASP A 34 -1.46 2.96 14.95
C ASP A 34 -1.90 3.08 13.48
N LEU A 35 -3.12 2.61 13.17
CA LEU A 35 -3.57 2.32 11.81
C LEU A 35 -4.74 3.21 11.41
N ASP A 36 -4.46 4.27 10.64
CA ASP A 36 -5.50 5.10 10.01
C ASP A 36 -5.96 4.45 8.70
N ILE A 37 -7.28 4.38 8.46
CA ILE A 37 -7.86 3.57 7.39
C ILE A 37 -8.67 4.45 6.43
N HIS A 38 -8.18 4.57 5.20
CA HIS A 38 -8.76 5.36 4.12
C HIS A 38 -9.33 4.47 3.01
N PRO A 39 -10.67 4.37 2.87
CA PRO A 39 -11.27 3.58 1.80
C PRO A 39 -11.18 4.30 0.44
N ALA A 40 -10.53 3.67 -0.53
CA ALA A 40 -10.39 4.17 -1.90
C ALA A 40 -11.49 3.58 -2.80
N HIS A 41 -12.56 4.35 -3.04
CA HIS A 41 -13.72 3.93 -3.84
C HIS A 41 -13.54 4.24 -5.35
N ASN A 42 -12.30 4.16 -5.84
CA ASN A 42 -11.89 4.58 -7.18
C ASN A 42 -12.23 6.05 -7.53
N LYS A 43 -12.43 6.93 -6.54
CA LYS A 43 -12.57 8.37 -6.81
C LYS A 43 -11.19 8.99 -6.98
N LYS A 44 -11.06 9.95 -7.90
CA LYS A 44 -9.79 10.63 -8.24
C LYS A 44 -9.05 11.28 -7.07
N HIS A 45 -9.72 11.55 -5.94
CA HIS A 45 -9.17 12.31 -4.82
C HIS A 45 -8.94 11.48 -3.55
N ASP A 46 -9.47 10.26 -3.44
CA ASP A 46 -9.37 9.45 -2.21
C ASP A 46 -7.90 9.19 -1.84
N ILE A 47 -7.09 8.74 -2.81
CA ILE A 47 -5.67 8.42 -2.63
C ILE A 47 -4.81 9.68 -2.37
N PRO A 48 -4.89 10.76 -3.17
CA PRO A 48 -4.17 12.00 -2.87
C PRO A 48 -4.52 12.62 -1.51
N GLN A 49 -5.79 12.55 -1.08
CA GLN A 49 -6.23 13.10 0.20
C GLN A 49 -5.66 12.30 1.37
N ALA A 50 -5.76 10.96 1.34
CA ALA A 50 -5.18 10.08 2.35
C ALA A 50 -3.67 10.30 2.51
N ILE A 51 -2.95 10.49 1.39
CA ILE A 51 -1.51 10.76 1.38
C ILE A 51 -1.19 12.15 1.94
N SER A 52 -1.99 13.19 1.65
CA SER A 52 -1.80 14.53 2.24
C SER A 52 -1.90 14.49 3.76
N VAL A 53 -2.96 13.83 4.27
CA VAL A 53 -3.18 13.64 5.72
C VAL A 53 -2.01 12.88 6.36
N ALA A 54 -1.56 11.79 5.73
CA ALA A 54 -0.45 10.99 6.24
C ALA A 54 0.90 11.76 6.25
N VAL A 55 1.14 12.64 5.27
CA VAL A 55 2.31 13.53 5.25
C VAL A 55 2.23 14.57 6.37
N GLU A 56 1.08 15.21 6.58
CA GLU A 56 0.86 16.17 7.67
C GLU A 56 1.04 15.52 9.06
N GLN A 57 0.61 14.27 9.21
CA GLN A 57 0.75 13.47 10.44
C GLN A 57 2.15 12.88 10.64
N ASN A 58 3.07 12.99 9.67
CA ASN A 58 4.37 12.32 9.67
C ASN A 58 4.24 10.78 9.84
N THR A 59 3.31 10.17 9.13
CA THR A 59 3.05 8.72 9.18
C THR A 59 4.27 7.91 8.72
N ASP A 60 4.62 6.84 9.44
CA ASP A 60 5.84 6.08 9.14
C ASP A 60 5.74 5.22 7.87
N VAL A 61 4.54 4.78 7.46
CA VAL A 61 4.33 3.95 6.24
C VAL A 61 2.94 4.16 5.61
N ILE A 62 2.87 4.20 4.28
CA ILE A 62 1.61 4.09 3.53
C ILE A 62 1.44 2.65 3.07
N ILE A 63 0.25 2.07 3.23
CA ILE A 63 -0.04 0.68 2.86
C ILE A 63 -1.13 0.67 1.78
N ALA A 64 -0.82 0.12 0.60
CA ALA A 64 -1.81 -0.10 -0.46
C ALA A 64 -2.43 -1.50 -0.33
N ALA A 65 -3.72 -1.58 0.00
CA ALA A 65 -4.48 -2.82 0.09
C ALA A 65 -5.48 -2.95 -1.07
N GLY A 66 -5.03 -3.55 -2.18
CA GLY A 66 -5.77 -3.63 -3.43
C GLY A 66 -5.06 -4.45 -4.51
N GLY A 67 -5.54 -4.36 -5.75
CA GLY A 67 -4.85 -4.93 -6.93
C GLY A 67 -3.77 -4.01 -7.51
N ASP A 68 -3.13 -4.46 -8.60
CA ASP A 68 -2.01 -3.75 -9.25
C ASP A 68 -2.34 -2.29 -9.61
N GLY A 69 -3.59 -1.97 -9.97
CA GLY A 69 -4.03 -0.59 -10.24
C GLY A 69 -3.96 0.31 -9.00
N THR A 70 -4.45 -0.17 -7.85
CA THR A 70 -4.36 0.58 -6.58
C THR A 70 -2.91 0.72 -6.12
N VAL A 71 -2.09 -0.31 -6.29
CA VAL A 71 -0.64 -0.22 -6.02
C VAL A 71 0.01 0.83 -6.92
N ALA A 72 -0.35 0.89 -8.21
CA ALA A 72 0.15 1.89 -9.16
C ALA A 72 -0.28 3.33 -8.83
N ASP A 73 -1.53 3.54 -8.44
CA ASP A 73 -2.03 4.87 -8.10
C ASP A 73 -1.38 5.41 -6.82
N VAL A 74 -1.24 4.56 -5.78
CA VAL A 74 -0.53 4.93 -4.54
C VAL A 74 0.97 5.17 -4.83
N ALA A 75 1.62 4.27 -5.56
CA ALA A 75 3.01 4.41 -5.98
C ALA A 75 3.28 5.69 -6.80
N ALA A 76 2.33 6.09 -7.65
CA ALA A 76 2.42 7.31 -8.43
C ALA A 76 2.26 8.58 -7.58
N ALA A 77 1.35 8.57 -6.61
CA ALA A 77 1.15 9.67 -5.68
C ALA A 77 2.35 9.85 -4.72
N LEU A 78 3.05 8.77 -4.36
CA LEU A 78 4.23 8.80 -3.50
C LEU A 78 5.55 9.18 -4.21
N ARG A 79 5.55 9.46 -5.52
CA ARG A 79 6.78 9.66 -6.33
C ARG A 79 7.80 10.65 -5.74
N ASN A 80 7.32 11.70 -5.07
CA ASN A 80 8.14 12.76 -4.48
C ASN A 80 8.08 12.78 -2.94
N ILE A 81 7.56 11.72 -2.31
CA ILE A 81 7.29 11.63 -0.88
C ILE A 81 8.21 10.55 -0.28
N GLN A 82 8.90 10.88 0.81
CA GLN A 82 9.88 9.99 1.45
C GLN A 82 9.23 9.06 2.51
N ILE A 83 8.02 8.58 2.23
CA ILE A 83 7.30 7.63 3.08
C ILE A 83 7.31 6.24 2.41
N PRO A 84 7.66 5.16 3.16
CA PRO A 84 7.54 3.77 2.76
C PRO A 84 6.21 3.39 2.08
N LEU A 85 6.25 2.49 1.09
CA LEU A 85 5.06 1.82 0.54
C LEU A 85 5.03 0.34 0.95
N GLY A 86 4.13 -0.02 1.86
CA GLY A 86 3.68 -1.39 2.10
C GLY A 86 2.60 -1.82 1.11
N ILE A 87 2.49 -3.12 0.82
CA ILE A 87 1.49 -3.66 -0.11
C ILE A 87 0.83 -4.87 0.53
N ILE A 88 -0.51 -4.87 0.54
CA ILE A 88 -1.33 -6.03 0.88
C ILE A 88 -2.08 -6.41 -0.42
N PRO A 89 -1.62 -7.45 -1.14
CA PRO A 89 -2.21 -7.81 -2.41
C PRO A 89 -3.64 -8.34 -2.21
N ARG A 90 -4.59 -7.70 -2.89
CA ARG A 90 -6.02 -8.08 -2.88
C ARG A 90 -6.64 -8.19 -4.26
N GLY A 91 -5.91 -7.93 -5.33
CA GLY A 91 -6.41 -8.14 -6.70
C GLY A 91 -6.33 -9.60 -7.14
N THR A 92 -6.71 -9.88 -8.39
CA THR A 92 -6.69 -11.24 -8.95
C THR A 92 -5.31 -11.71 -9.43
N ALA A 93 -4.48 -10.79 -9.95
CA ALA A 93 -3.18 -11.11 -10.53
C ALA A 93 -2.01 -10.72 -9.60
N ASN A 94 -2.05 -9.49 -9.06
CA ASN A 94 -1.05 -8.95 -8.13
C ASN A 94 0.38 -9.13 -8.65
N ASN A 95 0.56 -8.84 -9.93
CA ASN A 95 1.80 -9.04 -10.67
C ASN A 95 2.98 -8.30 -10.02
N PHE A 96 2.75 -7.08 -9.53
CA PHE A 96 3.79 -6.31 -8.87
C PHE A 96 4.20 -6.94 -7.55
N ALA A 97 3.24 -7.32 -6.70
CA ALA A 97 3.51 -7.97 -5.42
C ALA A 97 4.30 -9.28 -5.61
N THR A 98 3.89 -10.10 -6.59
CA THR A 98 4.62 -11.32 -6.98
C THR A 98 6.04 -11.02 -7.44
N ALA A 99 6.22 -10.05 -8.33
CA ALA A 99 7.54 -9.69 -8.87
C ALA A 99 8.53 -9.19 -7.81
N VAL A 100 8.05 -8.53 -6.74
CA VAL A 100 8.89 -8.10 -5.61
C VAL A 100 8.97 -9.13 -4.47
N GLY A 101 8.30 -10.28 -4.60
CA GLY A 101 8.29 -11.35 -3.59
C GLY A 101 7.50 -11.02 -2.32
N ILE A 102 6.42 -10.26 -2.44
CA ILE A 102 5.44 -10.08 -1.36
C ILE A 102 4.43 -11.25 -1.39
N PRO A 103 4.16 -11.92 -0.25
CA PRO A 103 3.17 -12.99 -0.17
C PRO A 103 1.77 -12.55 -0.60
N GLN A 104 1.03 -13.46 -1.24
CA GLN A 104 -0.36 -13.22 -1.67
C GLN A 104 -1.39 -13.34 -0.53
N ASP A 105 -1.01 -13.95 0.59
CA ASP A 105 -1.83 -14.03 1.80
C ASP A 105 -1.76 -12.72 2.61
N ILE A 106 -2.91 -12.31 3.17
CA ILE A 106 -3.07 -11.06 3.91
C ILE A 106 -2.19 -11.05 5.16
N HIS A 107 -2.20 -12.12 5.97
CA HIS A 107 -1.43 -12.15 7.22
C HIS A 107 0.06 -12.13 6.93
N SER A 108 0.50 -12.93 5.96
CA SER A 108 1.89 -12.99 5.49
C SER A 108 2.38 -11.65 4.91
N ALA A 109 1.52 -10.92 4.18
CA ALA A 109 1.83 -9.58 3.70
C ALA A 109 1.91 -8.55 4.86
N CYS A 110 1.03 -8.66 5.85
CA CYS A 110 1.09 -7.86 7.07
C CYS A 110 2.39 -8.12 7.85
N ASP A 111 2.83 -9.37 7.99
CA ASP A 111 4.09 -9.72 8.66
C ASP A 111 5.32 -9.17 7.92
N VAL A 112 5.31 -9.10 6.59
CA VAL A 112 6.35 -8.41 5.81
C VAL A 112 6.41 -6.92 6.17
N ILE A 113 5.26 -6.23 6.28
CA ILE A 113 5.19 -4.82 6.69
C ILE A 113 5.69 -4.65 8.14
N LEU A 114 5.22 -5.48 9.06
CA LEU A 114 5.59 -5.47 10.48
C LEU A 114 7.08 -5.76 10.71
N SER A 115 7.71 -6.54 9.83
CA SER A 115 9.16 -6.78 9.89
C SER A 115 10.00 -5.51 9.74
N GLY A 116 9.41 -4.44 9.18
CA GLY A 116 10.10 -3.19 8.91
C GLY A 116 11.34 -3.39 8.03
N ARG A 117 11.31 -4.40 7.14
CA ARG A 117 12.40 -4.69 6.20
C ARG A 117 12.15 -4.00 4.87
N LEU A 118 13.23 -3.47 4.31
CA LEU A 118 13.17 -2.33 3.43
C LEU A 118 13.99 -2.61 2.18
N ARG A 119 13.42 -2.34 1.01
CA ARG A 119 14.07 -2.56 -0.28
C ARG A 119 13.75 -1.41 -1.23
N THR A 120 14.80 -0.89 -1.85
CA THR A 120 14.71 0.06 -2.95
C THR A 120 14.41 -0.71 -4.24
N ILE A 121 13.53 -0.18 -5.08
CA ILE A 121 13.20 -0.67 -6.44
C ILE A 121 13.57 0.46 -7.44
N ASP A 122 13.47 0.27 -8.77
CA ASP A 122 13.82 1.23 -9.86
C ASP A 122 12.65 1.57 -10.82
N THR A 123 12.46 2.84 -11.27
CA THR A 123 11.25 3.34 -11.98
C THR A 123 11.39 3.27 -13.49
N ALA A 124 10.28 2.97 -14.14
CA ALA A 124 9.98 3.48 -15.46
C ALA A 124 8.73 4.39 -15.42
N ALA A 125 8.63 5.32 -16.36
CA ALA A 125 7.40 6.03 -16.68
C ALA A 125 7.28 6.09 -18.20
N CYS A 126 6.13 5.72 -18.75
CA CYS A 126 5.91 5.58 -20.19
C CYS A 126 4.73 6.44 -20.62
N ASN A 127 4.94 7.34 -21.58
CA ASN A 127 3.91 8.24 -22.13
C ASN A 127 3.20 9.10 -21.07
N GLY A 128 3.94 9.61 -20.07
CA GLY A 128 3.40 10.44 -18.98
C GLY A 128 2.54 9.69 -17.96
N LYS A 129 2.20 8.43 -18.21
CA LYS A 129 1.61 7.50 -17.24
C LYS A 129 2.71 6.68 -16.59
N LEU A 130 2.55 6.34 -15.31
CA LEU A 130 3.53 5.51 -14.62
C LEU A 130 3.35 4.05 -15.07
N GLY A 131 4.33 3.51 -15.79
CA GLY A 131 4.41 2.07 -16.07
C GLY A 131 5.30 1.44 -15.01
N LEU A 132 4.70 0.75 -14.03
CA LEU A 132 5.41 0.27 -12.84
C LEU A 132 6.52 -0.76 -13.15
N LEU A 133 7.71 -0.24 -13.34
CA LEU A 133 8.79 -0.50 -12.38
C LEU A 133 8.85 0.79 -11.51
N GLN A 134 9.30 0.79 -10.24
CA GLN A 134 9.19 1.96 -9.31
C GLN A 134 10.50 2.39 -8.58
N LYS A 135 11.10 3.57 -8.86
CA LYS A 135 12.38 3.98 -8.22
C LYS A 135 12.15 4.58 -6.87
N SER A 136 13.05 4.21 -5.96
CA SER A 136 13.26 4.87 -4.68
C SER A 136 11.93 5.24 -4.00
N VAL A 137 11.05 4.25 -3.89
CA VAL A 137 10.42 4.07 -2.58
C VAL A 137 11.56 3.72 -1.64
N LYS A 138 11.86 4.66 -0.77
CA LYS A 138 12.62 4.39 0.43
C LYS A 138 11.63 3.84 1.45
N LEU A 139 11.40 2.54 1.38
CA LEU A 139 11.13 1.78 2.60
C LEU A 139 12.26 2.21 3.59
N THR A 140 11.89 2.79 4.74
CA THR A 140 12.73 3.40 5.79
C THR A 140 12.37 2.77 7.14
#